data_AF-A0A517WNJ3-F1
#
_entry.id   AF-A0A517WNJ3-F1
#
_cell.length_a   1.000
_cell.length_b   1.000
_cell.length_c   1.000
_cell.angle_alpha   90.00
_cell.angle_beta   90.00
_cell.angle_gamma   90.00
#
_symmetry.space_group_name_H-M   'P 1'
#
loop_
_entity.id
_entity.type
_entity.pdbx_description
1 polymer ?
#
loop_
_entity_poly.entity_id
_entity_poly.type
_entity_poly.pdbx_seq_one_letter_code
_entity_poly.pdbx_strand_id
1 'polypeptide(L)'
;MFHPTVAYRNCEHCLKYIYDEKTGKPRERHGEYFERLPTVPAPCRRGGCPKGTPENPKVLSPKNMQAYQHWKECKAVGQFPDDEIVKRNAAMIQEIHDQSKELKQIQMLGLMMTGKMI
;
A
#
# COMPACT_ATOMS: atom_id res chain seq x y z
N MET A 1 -7.81 2.96 -11.95
CA MET A 1 -6.70 2.35 -11.18
C MET A 1 -6.94 0.84 -11.14
N PHE A 2 -6.34 0.07 -12.05
CA PHE A 2 -6.88 -1.26 -12.39
C PHE A 2 -6.55 -2.40 -11.41
N HIS A 3 -5.57 -2.25 -10.50
CA HIS A 3 -5.20 -3.30 -9.53
C HIS A 3 -4.70 -2.70 -8.19
N PRO A 4 -5.58 -2.45 -7.19
CA PRO A 4 -5.20 -1.84 -5.92
C PRO A 4 -4.20 -2.68 -5.10
N THR A 5 -4.18 -4.00 -5.30
CA THR A 5 -3.26 -4.93 -4.62
C THR A 5 -1.78 -4.66 -4.94
N VAL A 6 -1.47 -3.97 -6.03
CA VAL A 6 -0.09 -3.58 -6.41
C VAL A 6 0.53 -2.67 -5.34
N ALA A 7 -0.27 -1.86 -4.65
CA ALA A 7 0.22 -0.94 -3.60
C ALA A 7 0.87 -1.68 -2.42
N TYR A 8 0.43 -2.91 -2.13
CA TYR A 8 0.87 -3.67 -0.96
C TYR A 8 2.01 -4.66 -1.25
N ARG A 9 2.39 -4.84 -2.52
CA ARG A 9 3.48 -5.76 -2.90
C ARG A 9 4.82 -5.20 -2.43
N ASN A 10 5.77 -6.05 -2.06
CA ASN A 10 7.18 -5.63 -1.94
C ASN A 10 7.71 -5.27 -3.35
N CYS A 11 8.46 -4.16 -3.47
CA CYS A 11 8.97 -3.68 -4.76
C CYS A 11 9.97 -4.65 -5.40
N GLU A 12 10.96 -5.13 -4.64
CA GLU A 12 12.00 -6.06 -5.12
C GLU A 12 11.36 -7.36 -5.60
N HIS A 13 10.43 -7.90 -4.81
CA HIS A 13 9.70 -9.12 -5.17
C HIS A 13 8.84 -8.93 -6.43
N CYS A 14 8.21 -7.75 -6.58
CA CYS A 14 7.39 -7.43 -7.76
C CYS A 14 8.24 -7.26 -9.05
N LEU A 15 9.46 -6.75 -8.92
CA LEU A 15 10.42 -6.67 -10.01
C LEU A 15 10.87 -8.05 -10.45
N LYS A 16 11.11 -8.96 -9.50
CA LYS A 16 11.62 -10.32 -9.78
C LYS A 16 10.56 -11.28 -10.29
N TYR A 17 9.33 -11.25 -9.74
CA TYR A 17 8.33 -12.29 -10.00
C TYR A 17 7.05 -11.76 -10.66
N ILE A 18 6.37 -12.65 -11.40
CA ILE A 18 5.07 -12.39 -12.02
C ILE A 18 3.97 -12.58 -10.98
N TYR A 19 3.07 -11.60 -10.92
CA TYR A 19 1.89 -11.65 -10.07
C TYR A 19 0.65 -11.90 -10.91
N ASP A 20 -0.30 -12.64 -10.36
CA ASP A 20 -1.66 -12.64 -10.85
C ASP A 20 -2.35 -11.35 -10.39
N GLU A 21 -2.74 -10.53 -11.35
CA GLU A 21 -3.31 -9.20 -11.07
C GLU A 21 -4.76 -9.25 -10.54
N LYS A 22 -5.46 -10.39 -10.67
CA LYS A 22 -6.79 -10.60 -10.06
C LYS A 22 -6.65 -10.97 -8.59
N THR A 23 -5.74 -11.89 -8.26
CA THR A 23 -5.58 -12.39 -6.89
C THR A 23 -4.57 -11.59 -6.07
N GLY A 24 -3.69 -10.82 -6.72
CA GLY A 24 -2.60 -10.10 -6.07
C GLY A 24 -1.46 -10.98 -5.54
N LYS A 25 -1.46 -12.29 -5.86
CA LYS A 25 -0.45 -13.26 -5.41
C LYS A 25 0.60 -13.53 -6.50
N PRO A 26 1.85 -13.90 -6.13
CA PRO A 26 2.82 -14.36 -7.11
C PRO A 26 2.30 -15.64 -7.79
N ARG A 27 2.59 -15.78 -9.09
CA ARG A 27 2.34 -17.03 -9.80
C ARG A 27 3.39 -18.05 -9.37
N GLU A 28 2.94 -19.28 -9.15
CA GLU A 28 3.78 -20.37 -8.65
C GLU A 28 3.52 -21.64 -9.47
N ARG A 29 4.57 -22.45 -9.68
CA ARG A 29 4.48 -23.81 -10.19
C ARG A 29 5.45 -24.69 -9.40
N HIS A 30 4.92 -25.75 -8.81
CA HIS A 30 5.69 -26.74 -8.04
C HIS A 30 6.52 -26.12 -6.88
N GLY A 31 5.99 -25.12 -6.17
CA GLY A 31 6.73 -24.46 -5.09
C GLY A 31 7.61 -23.30 -5.55
N GLU A 32 7.80 -23.11 -6.86
CA GLU A 32 8.68 -22.08 -7.40
C GLU A 32 7.89 -20.93 -8.03
N TYR A 33 8.30 -19.70 -7.72
CA TYR A 33 7.70 -18.51 -8.31
C TYR A 33 8.18 -18.28 -9.74
N PHE A 34 7.25 -17.90 -10.61
CA PHE A 34 7.58 -17.53 -11.98
C PHE A 34 8.35 -16.22 -12.00
N GLU A 35 9.63 -16.30 -12.36
CA GLU A 35 10.45 -15.12 -12.62
C GLU A 35 9.90 -14.33 -13.81
N ARG A 36 10.07 -13.01 -13.71
CA ARG A 36 9.64 -12.07 -14.73
C ARG A 36 10.62 -12.13 -15.90
N LEU A 37 10.11 -12.47 -17.07
CA LEU A 37 10.89 -12.36 -18.31
C LEU A 37 11.21 -10.88 -18.61
N PRO A 38 12.36 -10.59 -19.23
CA PRO A 38 12.72 -9.22 -19.65
C PRO A 38 11.67 -8.53 -20.52
N THR A 39 10.88 -9.31 -21.28
CA THR A 39 9.82 -8.84 -22.16
C THR A 39 8.52 -8.46 -21.44
N VAL A 40 8.38 -8.77 -20.15
CA VAL A 40 7.14 -8.55 -19.37
C VAL A 40 7.41 -7.53 -18.25
N PRO A 41 7.37 -6.21 -18.53
CA PRO A 41 7.76 -5.19 -17.56
C PRO A 41 6.86 -5.17 -16.32
N ALA A 42 7.47 -4.89 -15.16
CA ALA A 42 6.75 -4.70 -13.91
C ALA A 42 5.80 -3.49 -13.99
N PRO A 43 4.72 -3.43 -13.18
CA PRO A 43 3.76 -2.32 -13.20
C PRO A 43 4.39 -0.93 -13.05
N CYS A 44 5.45 -0.80 -12.26
CA CYS A 44 6.18 0.46 -12.09
C CYS A 44 6.91 0.92 -13.36
N ARG A 45 7.29 0.01 -14.25
CA ARG A 45 7.94 0.32 -15.53
C ARG A 45 6.96 0.74 -16.63
N ARG A 46 5.66 0.51 -16.42
CA ARG A 46 4.58 0.90 -17.36
C ARG A 46 3.81 2.15 -16.92
N GLY A 47 4.26 2.85 -15.88
CA GLY A 47 3.60 4.06 -15.36
C GLY A 47 2.34 3.82 -14.51
N GLY A 48 1.99 2.57 -14.20
CA GLY A 48 0.75 2.21 -13.51
C GLY A 48 0.88 1.97 -12.00
N CYS A 49 2.09 2.04 -11.41
CA CYS A 49 2.28 1.70 -10.01
C CYS A 49 1.95 2.88 -9.08
N PRO A 50 1.08 2.70 -8.07
CA PRO A 50 0.76 3.76 -7.10
C PRO A 50 1.93 4.14 -6.19
N LYS A 51 2.96 3.31 -6.10
CA LYS A 51 4.18 3.57 -5.32
C LYS A 51 5.26 4.34 -6.10
N GLY A 52 5.03 4.63 -7.38
CA GLY A 52 6.07 5.17 -8.27
C GLY A 52 7.01 4.09 -8.79
N THR A 53 8.25 4.48 -9.09
CA THR A 53 9.32 3.55 -9.50
C THR A 53 10.33 3.36 -8.36
N PRO A 54 11.19 2.33 -8.42
CA PRO A 54 12.27 2.18 -7.44
C PRO A 54 13.18 3.42 -7.37
N GLU A 55 13.44 4.07 -8.50
CA GLU A 55 14.30 5.25 -8.61
C GLU A 55 13.57 6.54 -8.22
N ASN A 56 12.24 6.58 -8.39
CA ASN A 56 11.42 7.72 -8.05
C ASN A 56 10.15 7.25 -7.30
N PRO A 57 10.30 6.88 -6.03
CA PRO A 57 9.17 6.43 -5.22
C PRO A 57 8.25 7.60 -4.90
N LYS A 58 6.94 7.35 -4.92
CA LYS A 58 5.96 8.30 -4.42
C LYS A 58 6.00 8.31 -2.90
N VAL A 59 6.60 9.36 -2.35
CA VAL A 59 6.72 9.60 -0.91
C VAL A 59 5.99 10.88 -0.52
N LEU A 60 5.67 11.04 0.76
CA LEU A 60 5.17 12.31 1.27
C LEU A 60 6.26 13.38 1.13
N SER A 61 5.86 14.59 0.74
CA SER A 61 6.76 15.76 0.83
C SER A 61 7.16 16.01 2.29
N PRO A 62 8.27 16.73 2.56
CA PRO A 62 8.68 17.03 3.93
C PRO A 62 7.57 17.69 4.77
N LYS A 63 6.83 18.63 4.17
CA LYS A 63 5.68 19.30 4.82
C LYS A 63 4.54 18.32 5.13
N ASN A 64 4.20 17.43 4.20
CA ASN A 64 3.14 16.45 4.42
C ASN A 64 3.56 15.39 5.44
N MET A 65 4.85 15.03 5.47
CA MET A 65 5.39 14.15 6.49
C MET A 65 5.28 14.79 7.88
N GLN A 66 5.62 16.07 8.04
CA GLN A 66 5.44 16.79 9.30
C GLN A 66 3.97 16.83 9.75
N ALA A 67 3.05 17.16 8.83
CA ALA A 67 1.62 17.14 9.12
C ALA A 67 1.13 15.75 9.59
N TYR A 68 1.63 14.68 8.95
CA TYR A 68 1.31 13.31 9.35
C TYR A 68 1.88 12.94 10.72
N GLN A 69 3.11 13.34 11.03
CA GLN A 69 3.71 13.12 12.35
C GLN A 69 2.93 13.86 13.44
N HIS A 70 2.61 15.14 13.21
CA HIS A 70 1.83 15.93 14.14
C HIS A 70 0.43 15.31 14.38
N TRP A 71 -0.23 14.84 13.32
CA TRP A 71 -1.49 14.12 13.46
C TRP A 71 -1.35 12.87 14.34
N LYS A 72 -0.29 12.07 14.18
CA LYS A 72 -0.07 10.89 15.02
C LYS A 72 0.14 11.26 16.49
N GLU A 73 0.91 12.31 16.77
CA GLU A 73 1.16 12.81 18.12
C GLU A 73 -0.16 13.23 18.78
N CYS A 74 -0.94 14.09 18.12
CA CYS A 74 -2.26 14.52 18.59
C CYS A 74 -3.22 13.35 18.77
N LYS A 75 -3.22 12.38 17.85
CA LYS A 75 -4.06 11.19 17.94
C LYS A 75 -3.69 10.32 19.13
N ALA A 76 -2.39 10.19 19.45
CA ALA A 76 -1.92 9.41 20.59
C ALA A 76 -2.33 10.01 21.93
N VAL A 77 -2.34 11.35 22.05
CA VAL A 77 -2.76 12.06 23.28
C VAL A 77 -4.27 12.32 23.34
N GLY A 78 -4.99 12.18 22.22
CA GLY A 78 -6.43 12.41 22.13
C GLY A 78 -6.83 13.88 22.06
N GLN A 79 -5.88 14.79 21.84
CA GLN A 79 -6.10 16.23 21.81
C GLN A 79 -5.44 16.85 20.58
N PHE A 80 -6.22 17.63 19.85
CA PHE A 80 -5.76 18.45 18.73
C PHE A 80 -5.83 19.93 19.11
N PRO A 81 -4.93 20.78 18.60
CA PRO A 81 -5.07 22.23 18.66
C PRO A 81 -6.43 22.70 18.15
N ASP A 82 -6.97 23.76 18.76
CA ASP A 82 -8.19 24.42 18.28
C ASP A 82 -7.86 25.35 17.10
N ASP A 83 -7.55 24.74 15.95
CA ASP A 83 -7.19 25.40 14.71
C ASP A 83 -7.89 24.74 13.52
N GLU A 84 -8.56 25.53 12.67
CA GLU A 84 -9.38 25.01 11.57
C GLU A 84 -8.56 24.30 10.48
N ILE A 85 -7.30 24.72 10.25
CA ILE A 85 -6.40 24.06 9.31
C ILE A 85 -6.00 22.70 9.86
N VAL A 86 -5.68 22.62 11.16
CA VAL A 86 -5.33 21.36 11.83
C VAL A 86 -6.51 20.40 11.84
N LYS A 87 -7.72 20.85 12.21
CA LYS A 87 -8.94 20.03 12.20
C LYS A 87 -9.21 19.45 10.81
N ARG A 88 -9.15 20.30 9.77
CA ARG A 88 -9.37 19.87 8.39
C ARG A 88 -8.35 18.83 7.93
N ASN A 89 -7.05 19.08 8.18
CA ASN A 89 -6.00 18.14 7.79
C ASN A 89 -6.11 16.83 8.58
N ALA A 90 -6.43 16.90 9.87
CA ALA A 90 -6.62 15.74 10.72
C ALA A 90 -7.78 14.86 10.24
N ALA A 91 -8.88 15.46 9.80
CA ALA A 91 -10.01 14.74 9.22
C ALA A 91 -9.61 13.98 7.93
N MET A 92 -8.90 14.63 7.01
CA MET A 92 -8.42 13.98 5.77
C MET A 92 -7.47 12.82 6.06
N ILE A 93 -6.52 13.01 6.98
CA ILE A 93 -5.57 11.96 7.36
C ILE A 93 -6.30 10.79 8.04
N GLN A 94 -7.27 11.09 8.92
CA GLN A 94 -8.07 10.08 9.60
C GLN A 94 -8.87 9.23 8.61
N GLU A 95 -9.53 9.85 7.63
CA GLU A 95 -10.28 9.12 6.59
C GLU A 95 -9.38 8.12 5.83
N ILE A 96 -8.20 8.56 5.39
CA ILE A 96 -7.22 7.70 4.69
C ILE A 96 -6.75 6.56 5.61
N HIS A 97 -6.52 6.87 6.90
CA HIS A 97 -6.08 5.89 7.87
C HIS A 97 -7.15 4.81 8.11
N ASP A 98 -8.41 5.20 8.21
CA ASP A 98 -9.54 4.29 8.43
C ASP A 98 -9.77 3.39 7.20
N GLN A 99 -9.75 3.97 6.00
CA GLN A 99 -9.77 3.18 4.75
C GLN A 99 -8.63 2.16 4.70
N SER A 100 -7.41 2.57 5.09
CA SER A 100 -6.27 1.63 5.12
C SER A 100 -6.45 0.53 6.17
N LYS A 101 -7.11 0.81 7.29
CA LYS A 101 -7.37 -0.16 8.36
C LYS A 101 -8.42 -1.18 7.91
N GLU A 102 -9.50 -0.73 7.31
CA GLU A 102 -10.55 -1.59 6.74
C GLU A 102 -9.99 -2.53 5.67
N LEU A 103 -9.17 -2.01 4.75
CA LEU A 103 -8.53 -2.83 3.72
C LEU A 103 -7.65 -3.94 4.33
N LYS A 104 -6.88 -3.63 5.38
CA LYS A 104 -6.08 -4.64 6.10
C LYS A 104 -6.96 -5.68 6.79
N GLN A 105 -8.08 -5.27 7.39
CA GLN A 105 -9.02 -6.18 8.05
C GLN A 105 -9.70 -7.11 7.04
N ILE A 106 -10.18 -6.59 5.91
CA ILE A 106 -10.75 -7.39 4.82
C ILE A 106 -9.71 -8.38 4.29
N GLN A 107 -8.46 -7.96 4.10
CA GLN A 107 -7.38 -8.83 3.66
C GLN A 107 -7.10 -9.95 4.68
N MET A 108 -7.07 -9.61 5.98
CA MET A 108 -6.86 -10.57 7.06
C MET A 108 -8.01 -11.58 7.16
N LEU A 109 -9.27 -11.13 7.08
CA LEU A 109 -10.45 -11.99 7.05
C LEU A 109 -10.45 -12.92 5.83
N GLY A 110 -10.08 -12.41 4.65
CA GLY A 110 -9.92 -13.22 3.45
C GLY A 110 -8.85 -14.31 3.59
N LEU A 111 -7.75 -14.03 4.28
CA LEU A 111 -6.71 -15.03 4.59
C LEU A 111 -7.24 -16.11 5.55
N MET A 112 -8.02 -15.74 6.56
CA MET A 112 -8.63 -16.70 7.50
C MET A 112 -9.71 -17.58 6.84
N MET A 113 -10.53 -17.01 5.97
CA MET A 113 -11.63 -17.70 5.27
C MET A 113 -11.14 -18.64 4.16
N THR A 114 -9.95 -18.43 3.61
CA THR A 114 -9.39 -19.26 2.52
C THR A 114 -8.58 -20.47 2.99
N GLY A 115 -8.56 -20.74 4.30
CA GLY A 115 -8.19 -22.07 4.83
C GLY A 115 -6.80 -22.58 4.46
N LYS A 116 -5.83 -21.70 4.16
CA LYS A 116 -4.40 -22.11 4.17
C LYS A 116 -3.87 -21.93 5.59
N MET A 117 -4.27 -22.84 6.48
CA MET A 117 -3.38 -23.22 7.58
C MET A 117 -2.19 -23.97 6.97
N ILE A 118 -1.02 -23.71 7.55
CA ILE A 118 0.30 -24.29 7.25
C ILE A 118 0.20 -25.80 7.06
#